data_AF-A0A7K1V220-F1
#
_entry.id   AF-A0A7K1V220-F1
#
_cell.length_a   1.000
_cell.length_b   1.000
_cell.length_c   1.000
_cell.angle_alpha   90.00
_cell.angle_beta   90.00
_cell.angle_gamma   90.00
#
_symmetry.space_group_name_H-M   'P 1'
#
loop_
_entity.id
_entity.type
_entity.pdbx_description
1 polymer ?
#
loop_
_entity_poly.entity_id
_entity_poly.type
_entity_poly.pdbx_seq_one_letter_code
_entity_poly.pdbx_strand_id
1 'polypeptide(L)'
;MVSVGRVLVVPQWQGSASEGAWRLPVGARHLAGLFPGARVDVAEVAAEGSDTRGGVRNLAALTESFAVVRRALETWDDAPLLTVGGDCGIEIAPIATALAAHGRNLAVVWLDAHADLNTPRSSPSGAFHGMVLRSLLGDGPEELALGPRTRLEPAQVVLAGVRALDPEERDFIAENKIRRVSVAQLADPAALVEAVASTGASMVYIHLDLDVIDPGYLRGLSFPEPAGAEPDHIRAAIEALTARFGLAGLGITEYAPTVLSAAEDRVLARILGLP
;
A
#
# COMPACT_ATOMS: atom_id res chain seq x y z
N MET A 1 17.47 3.85 -7.32
CA MET A 1 16.75 3.07 -8.34
C MET A 1 16.45 1.70 -7.77
N VAL A 2 15.17 1.35 -7.68
CA VAL A 2 14.75 0.03 -7.18
C VAL A 2 14.99 -0.99 -8.30
N SER A 3 16.10 -1.73 -8.21
CA SER A 3 16.34 -2.86 -9.12
C SER A 3 15.54 -4.05 -8.62
N VAL A 4 14.64 -4.58 -9.44
CA VAL A 4 13.78 -5.71 -9.09
C VAL A 4 13.93 -6.85 -10.08
N GLY A 5 14.16 -8.05 -9.57
CA GLY A 5 14.22 -9.28 -10.38
C GLY A 5 12.84 -9.84 -10.70
N ARG A 6 11.85 -9.54 -9.84
CA ARG A 6 10.53 -10.16 -9.87
C ARG A 6 9.45 -9.19 -9.36
N VAL A 7 8.26 -9.24 -9.97
CA VAL A 7 7.07 -8.45 -9.64
C VAL A 7 5.89 -9.39 -9.46
N LEU A 8 5.17 -9.27 -8.35
CA LEU A 8 3.89 -9.94 -8.14
C LEU A 8 2.74 -8.98 -8.45
N VAL A 9 2.00 -9.26 -9.51
CA VAL A 9 0.78 -8.53 -9.85
C VAL A 9 -0.36 -9.10 -9.02
N VAL A 10 -1.06 -8.25 -8.27
CA VAL A 10 -2.26 -8.62 -7.53
C VAL A 10 -3.44 -7.81 -8.06
N PRO A 11 -4.20 -8.33 -9.04
CA PRO A 11 -5.25 -7.56 -9.71
C PRO A 11 -6.57 -7.55 -8.92
N GLN A 12 -6.51 -7.33 -7.60
CA GLN A 12 -7.68 -7.27 -6.71
C GLN A 12 -8.42 -5.95 -6.91
N TRP A 13 -9.74 -5.99 -7.01
CA TRP A 13 -10.56 -4.77 -7.08
C TRP A 13 -11.70 -4.76 -6.06
N GLN A 14 -11.96 -5.92 -5.46
CA GLN A 14 -13.09 -6.17 -4.58
C GLN A 14 -13.03 -5.39 -3.27
N GLY A 15 -11.84 -4.95 -2.85
CA GLY A 15 -11.65 -4.19 -1.62
C GLY A 15 -12.01 -2.72 -1.77
N SER A 16 -11.92 -2.17 -2.99
CA SER A 16 -12.13 -0.75 -3.29
C SER A 16 -13.59 -0.31 -3.20
N ALA A 17 -13.84 0.89 -2.69
CA ALA A 17 -15.14 1.57 -2.80
C ALA A 17 -15.38 2.33 -4.11
N SER A 18 -14.40 2.37 -5.02
CA SER A 18 -14.48 3.20 -6.22
C SER A 18 -15.49 2.62 -7.19
N GLU A 19 -16.33 3.46 -7.78
CA GLU A 19 -17.19 3.07 -8.91
C GLU A 19 -16.37 2.55 -10.11
N GLY A 20 -15.09 2.97 -10.19
CA GLY A 20 -14.12 2.55 -11.20
C GLY A 20 -13.24 1.37 -10.81
N ALA A 21 -13.51 0.68 -9.69
CA ALA A 21 -12.63 -0.35 -9.13
C ALA A 21 -12.27 -1.46 -10.14
N TRP A 22 -13.18 -1.83 -11.05
CA TRP A 22 -12.95 -2.81 -12.11
C TRP A 22 -11.79 -2.46 -13.07
N ARG A 23 -11.24 -1.24 -13.02
CA ARG A 23 -10.04 -0.82 -13.78
C ARG A 23 -8.73 -1.14 -13.06
N LEU A 24 -8.74 -1.39 -11.75
CA LEU A 24 -7.56 -1.77 -10.98
C LEU A 24 -6.79 -2.97 -11.57
N PRO A 25 -7.44 -4.03 -12.09
CA PRO A 25 -6.74 -5.12 -12.77
C PRO A 25 -5.95 -4.70 -14.02
N VAL A 26 -6.41 -3.66 -14.74
CA VAL A 26 -5.71 -3.11 -15.90
C VAL A 26 -4.51 -2.28 -15.43
N GLY A 27 -4.71 -1.41 -14.44
CA GLY A 27 -3.63 -0.63 -13.85
C GLY A 27 -2.54 -1.49 -13.23
N ALA A 28 -2.90 -2.55 -12.51
CA ALA A 28 -1.99 -3.54 -11.93
C ALA A 28 -1.02 -4.13 -12.96
N ARG A 29 -1.57 -4.62 -14.07
CA ARG A 29 -0.77 -5.20 -15.17
C ARG A 29 0.09 -4.15 -15.87
N HIS A 30 -0.43 -2.94 -16.00
CA HIS A 30 0.30 -1.83 -16.59
C HIS A 30 1.51 -1.42 -15.74
N LEU A 31 1.33 -1.29 -14.43
CA LEU A 31 2.41 -1.00 -13.48
C LEU A 31 3.53 -2.04 -13.55
N ALA A 32 3.21 -3.33 -13.63
CA ALA A 32 4.23 -4.38 -13.83
C ALA A 32 5.04 -4.18 -15.11
N GLY A 33 4.39 -3.72 -16.19
CA GLY A 33 5.05 -3.42 -17.46
C GLY A 33 6.07 -2.30 -17.41
N LEU A 34 6.05 -1.46 -16.36
CA LEU A 34 7.03 -0.38 -16.17
C LEU A 34 8.38 -0.90 -15.68
N PHE A 35 8.49 -2.13 -15.16
CA PHE A 35 9.72 -2.69 -14.61
C PHE A 35 10.46 -3.51 -15.68
N PRO A 36 11.42 -2.93 -16.42
CA PRO A 36 12.07 -3.61 -17.54
C PRO A 36 12.89 -4.82 -17.07
N GLY A 37 12.64 -5.98 -17.69
CA GLY A 37 13.40 -7.21 -17.43
C GLY A 37 13.00 -7.94 -16.14
N ALA A 38 12.04 -7.43 -15.37
CA ALA A 38 11.51 -8.14 -14.22
C ALA A 38 10.67 -9.34 -14.66
N ARG A 39 10.83 -10.48 -13.97
CA ARG A 39 9.90 -11.60 -14.11
C ARG A 39 8.55 -11.19 -13.50
N VAL A 40 7.47 -11.31 -14.26
CA VAL A 40 6.13 -10.99 -13.79
C VAL A 40 5.37 -12.26 -13.45
N ASP A 41 4.98 -12.40 -12.19
CA ASP A 41 4.01 -13.39 -11.74
C ASP A 41 2.67 -12.69 -11.43
N VAL A 42 1.57 -13.41 -11.61
CA VAL A 42 0.22 -12.87 -11.38
C VAL A 42 -0.49 -13.74 -10.35
N ALA A 43 -0.98 -13.13 -9.27
CA ALA A 43 -1.89 -13.80 -8.34
C ALA A 43 -3.27 -13.93 -8.98
N GLU A 44 -3.73 -15.16 -9.18
CA GLU A 44 -5.09 -15.45 -9.66
C GLU A 44 -6.11 -15.23 -8.53
N VAL A 45 -6.41 -13.97 -8.26
CA VAL A 45 -7.45 -13.56 -7.31
C VAL A 45 -8.85 -13.83 -7.86
N ALA A 46 -9.86 -13.76 -7.00
CA ALA A 46 -11.25 -13.95 -7.39
C ALA A 46 -11.63 -13.06 -8.59
N ALA A 47 -12.36 -13.60 -9.56
CA ALA A 47 -12.78 -12.84 -10.74
C ALA A 47 -13.97 -11.92 -10.46
N GLU A 48 -14.82 -12.33 -9.52
CA GLU A 48 -16.07 -11.65 -9.17
C GLU A 48 -16.02 -11.13 -7.72
N GLY A 49 -16.99 -10.28 -7.39
CA GLY A 49 -17.27 -9.87 -6.02
C GLY A 49 -17.96 -10.97 -5.21
N SER A 50 -18.23 -10.69 -3.94
CA SER A 50 -19.04 -11.54 -3.06
C SER A 50 -19.86 -10.67 -2.10
N ASP A 51 -20.76 -11.29 -1.34
CA ASP A 51 -21.63 -10.54 -0.43
C ASP A 51 -20.87 -9.79 0.67
N THR A 52 -21.49 -8.74 1.19
CA THR A 52 -21.06 -8.09 2.44
C THR A 52 -21.28 -9.03 3.62
N ARG A 53 -20.23 -9.24 4.43
CA ARG A 53 -20.29 -10.03 5.67
C ARG A 53 -19.55 -9.31 6.78
N GLY A 54 -20.12 -9.30 7.99
CA GLY A 54 -19.48 -8.69 9.15
C GLY A 54 -19.16 -7.20 9.02
N GLY A 55 -19.85 -6.47 8.12
CA GLY A 55 -19.55 -5.06 7.81
C GLY A 55 -18.50 -4.85 6.71
N VAL A 56 -17.96 -5.92 6.12
CA VAL A 56 -16.96 -5.87 5.04
C VAL A 56 -17.56 -6.37 3.73
N ARG A 57 -17.50 -5.52 2.70
CA ARG A 57 -17.92 -5.86 1.32
C ARG A 57 -16.97 -6.88 0.73
N ASN A 58 -17.52 -7.82 -0.05
CA ASN A 58 -16.74 -8.83 -0.77
C ASN A 58 -15.82 -9.71 0.11
N LEU A 59 -16.15 -9.92 1.39
CA LEU A 59 -15.25 -10.56 2.36
C LEU A 59 -14.78 -11.97 1.93
N ALA A 60 -15.65 -12.76 1.30
CA ALA A 60 -15.26 -14.10 0.83
C ALA A 60 -14.23 -14.04 -0.31
N ALA A 61 -14.45 -13.16 -1.29
CA ALA A 61 -13.52 -12.92 -2.39
C ALA A 61 -12.17 -12.35 -1.91
N LEU A 62 -12.20 -11.48 -0.91
CA LEU A 62 -10.99 -10.94 -0.26
C LEU A 62 -10.22 -12.02 0.49
N THR A 63 -10.92 -12.92 1.19
CA THR A 63 -10.30 -14.04 1.90
C THR A 63 -9.63 -15.03 0.94
N GLU A 64 -10.26 -15.30 -0.20
CA GLU A 64 -9.66 -16.10 -1.28
C GLU A 64 -8.40 -15.43 -1.83
N SER A 65 -8.50 -14.13 -2.16
CA SER A 65 -7.39 -13.34 -2.69
C SER A 65 -6.21 -13.31 -1.71
N PHE A 66 -6.48 -13.11 -0.42
CA PHE A 66 -5.47 -13.19 0.64
C PHE A 66 -4.75 -14.54 0.66
N ALA A 67 -5.49 -15.65 0.57
CA ALA A 67 -4.92 -16.99 0.56
C ALA A 67 -4.05 -17.25 -0.69
N VAL A 68 -4.47 -16.76 -1.85
CA VAL A 68 -3.70 -16.86 -3.11
C VAL A 68 -2.40 -16.07 -3.01
N VAL A 69 -2.46 -14.80 -2.58
CA VAL A 69 -1.26 -13.95 -2.45
C VAL A 69 -0.30 -14.54 -1.42
N ARG A 70 -0.79 -15.00 -0.26
CA ARG A 70 0.06 -15.68 0.73
C ARG A 70 0.80 -16.87 0.14
N ARG A 71 0.11 -17.73 -0.61
CA ARG A 71 0.72 -18.90 -1.25
C ARG A 71 1.77 -18.50 -2.30
N ALA A 72 1.50 -17.47 -3.09
CA ALA A 72 2.47 -16.94 -4.05
C ALA A 72 3.75 -16.46 -3.35
N LEU A 73 3.62 -15.88 -2.15
CA LEU A 73 4.74 -15.38 -1.35
C LEU A 73 5.53 -16.46 -0.60
N GLU A 74 4.99 -17.68 -0.42
CA GLU A 74 5.73 -18.79 0.21
C GLU A 74 6.98 -19.22 -0.56
N THR A 75 6.99 -18.97 -1.87
CA THR A 75 8.12 -19.27 -2.78
C THR A 75 8.81 -18.00 -3.28
N TRP A 76 8.64 -16.89 -2.56
CA TRP A 76 9.28 -15.62 -2.88
C TRP A 76 10.66 -15.52 -2.24
N ASP A 77 11.70 -15.59 -3.06
CA ASP A 77 13.11 -15.54 -2.68
C ASP A 77 13.84 -14.26 -3.15
N ASP A 78 13.19 -13.45 -3.99
CA ASP A 78 13.68 -12.14 -4.41
C ASP A 78 13.55 -11.09 -3.29
N ALA A 79 14.58 -10.25 -3.13
CA ALA A 79 14.55 -9.07 -2.27
C ALA A 79 14.90 -7.82 -3.11
N PRO A 80 14.11 -6.73 -3.03
CA PRO A 80 12.92 -6.55 -2.18
C PRO A 80 11.69 -7.31 -2.70
N LEU A 81 10.71 -7.56 -1.82
CA LEU A 81 9.37 -7.99 -2.24
C LEU A 81 8.70 -6.84 -3.01
N LEU A 82 8.28 -7.07 -4.25
CA LEU A 82 7.57 -6.07 -5.05
C LEU A 82 6.18 -6.57 -5.44
N THR A 83 5.16 -5.90 -4.92
CA THR A 83 3.77 -6.07 -5.32
C THR A 83 3.27 -4.86 -6.09
N VAL A 84 2.50 -5.12 -7.16
CA VAL A 84 1.83 -4.06 -7.90
C VAL A 84 0.35 -4.36 -8.08
N GLY A 85 -0.40 -3.27 -7.94
CA GLY A 85 -1.76 -3.13 -8.35
C GLY A 85 -2.79 -3.57 -7.34
N GLY A 86 -4.02 -3.47 -7.80
CA GLY A 86 -5.20 -3.66 -6.98
C GLY A 86 -5.42 -2.52 -6.01
N ASP A 87 -6.44 -2.72 -5.17
CA ASP A 87 -6.72 -1.83 -4.04
C ASP A 87 -5.73 -2.04 -2.87
N CYS A 88 -5.69 -1.12 -1.91
CA CYS A 88 -4.76 -1.20 -0.77
C CYS A 88 -4.89 -2.49 0.06
N GLY A 89 -6.04 -3.18 -0.03
CA GLY A 89 -6.27 -4.47 0.60
C GLY A 89 -5.27 -5.56 0.22
N ILE A 90 -4.56 -5.44 -0.91
CA ILE A 90 -3.55 -6.41 -1.33
C ILE A 90 -2.35 -6.49 -0.38
N GLU A 91 -2.10 -5.44 0.40
CA GLU A 91 -0.89 -5.27 1.22
C GLU A 91 -0.86 -6.14 2.48
N ILE A 92 -2.01 -6.71 2.87
CA ILE A 92 -2.10 -7.53 4.08
C ILE A 92 -1.13 -8.72 4.05
N ALA A 93 -1.01 -9.42 2.91
CA ALA A 93 -0.13 -10.59 2.78
C ALA A 93 1.36 -10.21 2.60
N PRO A 94 1.73 -9.26 1.71
CA PRO A 94 3.10 -8.78 1.57
C PRO A 94 3.71 -8.25 2.87
N ILE A 95 2.98 -7.40 3.61
CA ILE A 95 3.48 -6.84 4.86
C ILE A 95 3.56 -7.91 5.95
N ALA A 96 2.59 -8.82 6.03
CA ALA A 96 2.66 -9.96 6.93
C ALA A 96 3.90 -10.84 6.66
N THR A 97 4.25 -11.04 5.38
CA THR A 97 5.47 -11.77 4.97
C THR A 97 6.74 -11.01 5.36
N ALA A 98 6.80 -9.69 5.12
CA ALA A 98 7.94 -8.87 5.54
C ALA A 98 8.10 -8.85 7.08
N LEU A 99 7.00 -8.83 7.82
CA LEU A 99 7.01 -8.94 9.28
C LEU A 99 7.50 -10.30 9.77
N ALA A 100 7.11 -11.39 9.10
CA ALA A 100 7.62 -12.72 9.44
C ALA A 100 9.15 -12.78 9.32
N ALA A 101 9.73 -12.09 8.35
CA ALA A 101 11.17 -12.06 8.09
C ALA A 101 11.93 -11.09 9.01
N HIS A 102 11.37 -9.92 9.32
CA HIS A 102 12.10 -8.83 9.98
C HIS A 102 11.59 -8.46 11.38
N GLY A 103 10.40 -8.91 11.76
CA GLY A 103 9.79 -8.67 13.07
C GLY A 103 9.80 -7.19 13.45
N ARG A 104 10.27 -6.89 14.67
CA ARG A 104 10.34 -5.52 15.22
C ARG A 104 11.35 -4.61 14.53
N ASN A 105 12.23 -5.15 13.69
CA ASN A 105 13.20 -4.35 12.94
C ASN A 105 12.60 -3.71 11.67
N LEU A 106 11.34 -4.02 11.36
CA LEU A 106 10.60 -3.46 10.23
C LEU A 106 9.83 -2.20 10.65
N ALA A 107 9.94 -1.14 9.87
CA ALA A 107 8.96 -0.06 9.83
C ALA A 107 8.13 -0.15 8.56
N VAL A 108 6.83 0.09 8.68
CA VAL A 108 5.93 0.26 7.53
C VAL A 108 5.74 1.75 7.31
N VAL A 109 6.15 2.21 6.13
CA VAL A 109 5.88 3.57 5.66
C VAL A 109 4.64 3.51 4.79
N TRP A 110 3.56 4.12 5.26
CA TRP A 110 2.26 4.17 4.59
C TRP A 110 2.16 5.51 3.85
N LEU A 111 2.59 5.55 2.58
CA LEU A 111 2.48 6.72 1.71
C LEU A 111 1.11 6.71 1.05
N ASP A 112 0.21 7.53 1.56
CA ASP A 112 -1.23 7.45 1.26
C ASP A 112 -1.93 8.79 1.55
N ALA A 113 -3.01 9.11 0.83
CA ALA A 113 -3.90 10.21 1.19
C ALA A 113 -4.80 9.89 2.40
N HIS A 114 -5.19 8.63 2.56
CA HIS A 114 -6.00 8.08 3.63
C HIS A 114 -5.12 7.32 4.63
N ALA A 115 -5.68 6.87 5.75
CA ALA A 115 -4.92 6.10 6.73
C ALA A 115 -5.19 4.61 6.68
N ASP A 116 -6.28 4.19 6.05
CA ASP A 116 -6.77 2.81 6.03
C ASP A 116 -6.90 2.19 7.42
N LEU A 117 -7.29 3.02 8.40
CA LEU A 117 -7.37 2.67 9.82
C LEU A 117 -8.80 2.40 10.30
N ASN A 118 -9.79 2.35 9.40
CA ASN A 118 -11.14 1.96 9.77
C ASN A 118 -11.23 0.48 10.18
N THR A 119 -12.22 0.17 11.01
CA THR A 119 -12.63 -1.20 11.32
C THR A 119 -13.90 -1.55 10.54
N PRO A 120 -14.35 -2.82 10.52
CA PRO A 120 -15.66 -3.17 9.97
C PRO A 120 -16.85 -2.44 10.62
N ARG A 121 -16.67 -1.91 11.85
CA ARG A 121 -17.72 -1.14 12.54
C ARG A 121 -17.70 0.35 12.21
N SER A 122 -16.53 0.91 11.93
CA SER A 122 -16.34 2.35 11.77
C SER A 122 -16.31 2.82 10.33
N SER A 123 -15.97 1.94 9.40
CA SER A 123 -15.98 2.25 7.97
C SER A 123 -17.39 2.65 7.50
N PRO A 124 -17.54 3.84 6.88
CA PRO A 124 -18.83 4.26 6.32
C PRO A 124 -19.20 3.48 5.05
N SER A 125 -18.21 2.94 4.33
CA SER A 125 -18.40 2.26 3.03
C SER A 125 -18.43 0.73 3.16
N GLY A 126 -17.89 0.17 4.24
CA GLY A 126 -17.63 -1.27 4.36
C GLY A 126 -16.54 -1.77 3.40
N ALA A 127 -15.77 -0.87 2.80
CA ALA A 127 -14.70 -1.20 1.85
C ALA A 127 -13.44 -1.63 2.58
N PHE A 128 -12.88 -2.78 2.21
CA PHE A 128 -11.72 -3.31 2.92
C PHE A 128 -10.43 -2.53 2.68
N HIS A 129 -10.30 -1.84 1.54
CA HIS A 129 -9.11 -1.03 1.27
C HIS A 129 -8.89 0.02 2.39
N GLY A 130 -9.95 0.72 2.82
CA GLY A 130 -9.92 1.63 3.98
C GLY A 130 -9.73 0.98 5.35
N MET A 131 -9.53 -0.33 5.45
CA MET A 131 -9.36 -1.09 6.70
C MET A 131 -8.04 -1.86 6.77
N VAL A 132 -7.23 -1.86 5.70
CA VAL A 132 -6.12 -2.80 5.58
C VAL A 132 -5.03 -2.56 6.63
N LEU A 133 -4.71 -1.29 6.93
CA LEU A 133 -3.70 -0.97 7.93
C LEU A 133 -4.20 -1.28 9.35
N ARG A 134 -5.49 -1.05 9.63
CA ARG A 134 -6.11 -1.47 10.90
C ARG A 134 -6.08 -2.99 11.08
N SER A 135 -6.31 -3.72 9.99
CA SER A 135 -6.25 -5.19 9.96
C SER A 135 -4.83 -5.71 10.19
N LEU A 136 -3.83 -5.05 9.62
CA LEU A 136 -2.40 -5.33 9.87
C LEU A 136 -2.01 -5.09 11.34
N LEU A 137 -2.64 -4.13 12.02
CA LEU A 137 -2.51 -3.88 13.46
C LEU A 137 -3.35 -4.83 14.32
N GLY A 138 -4.13 -5.72 13.68
CA GLY A 138 -4.84 -6.80 14.33
C GLY A 138 -6.26 -6.50 14.79
N ASP A 139 -6.87 -5.44 14.26
CA ASP A 139 -8.26 -5.02 14.54
C ASP A 139 -9.09 -4.98 13.23
N GLY A 140 -8.99 -6.08 12.47
CA GLY A 140 -9.69 -6.30 11.20
C GLY A 140 -10.70 -7.44 11.25
N PRO A 141 -11.28 -7.85 10.11
CA PRO A 141 -12.15 -9.02 10.05
C PRO A 141 -11.40 -10.31 10.40
N GLU A 142 -12.09 -11.23 11.09
CA GLU A 142 -11.48 -12.46 11.63
C GLU A 142 -10.91 -13.37 10.53
N GLU A 143 -11.56 -13.41 9.37
CA GLU A 143 -11.16 -14.19 8.21
C GLU A 143 -9.81 -13.77 7.61
N LEU A 144 -9.39 -12.54 7.90
CA LEU A 144 -8.10 -11.97 7.46
C LEU A 144 -7.13 -11.79 8.65
N ALA A 145 -7.43 -12.38 9.81
CA ALA A 145 -6.65 -12.18 11.02
C ALA A 145 -5.20 -12.68 10.89
N LEU A 146 -4.29 -11.90 11.48
CA LEU A 146 -2.85 -12.18 11.49
C LEU A 146 -2.39 -12.69 12.85
N GLY A 147 -1.43 -13.61 12.82
CA GLY A 147 -0.80 -14.15 14.02
C GLY A 147 0.18 -13.16 14.68
N PRO A 148 0.62 -13.40 15.92
CA PRO A 148 1.44 -12.45 16.68
C PRO A 148 2.77 -12.06 16.03
N ARG A 149 3.34 -12.92 15.16
CA ARG A 149 4.61 -12.64 14.46
C ARG A 149 4.43 -11.94 13.11
N THR A 150 3.21 -11.82 12.63
CA THR A 150 2.86 -11.27 11.31
C THR A 150 1.90 -10.09 11.44
N ARG A 151 1.79 -9.51 12.64
CA ARG A 151 0.96 -8.37 12.98
C ARG A 151 1.86 -7.17 13.30
N LEU A 152 1.47 -5.98 12.87
CA LEU A 152 2.14 -4.74 13.19
C LEU A 152 1.87 -4.32 14.64
N GLU A 153 2.86 -3.65 15.23
CA GLU A 153 2.65 -2.77 16.38
C GLU A 153 2.50 -1.32 15.88
N PRO A 154 1.66 -0.47 16.51
CA PRO A 154 1.51 0.93 16.10
C PRO A 154 2.83 1.71 16.04
N ALA A 155 3.81 1.34 16.88
CA ALA A 155 5.14 1.95 16.90
C ALA A 155 5.98 1.68 15.63
N GLN A 156 5.61 0.70 14.82
CA GLN A 156 6.26 0.36 13.55
C GLN A 156 5.68 1.14 12.36
N VAL A 157 4.58 1.88 12.55
CA VAL A 157 3.88 2.58 11.47
C VAL A 157 4.30 4.05 11.40
N VAL A 158 4.61 4.50 10.19
CA VAL A 158 4.76 5.92 9.85
C VAL A 158 3.78 6.24 8.71
N LEU A 159 2.78 7.05 9.01
CA LEU A 159 1.85 7.57 8.02
C LEU A 159 2.46 8.79 7.33
N ALA A 160 2.38 8.87 6.01
CA ALA A 160 2.98 9.95 5.24
C ALA A 160 2.06 10.39 4.10
N GLY A 161 1.73 11.68 4.05
CA GLY A 161 0.79 12.25 3.06
C GLY A 161 -0.69 12.25 3.48
N VAL A 162 -1.01 11.58 4.59
CA VAL A 162 -2.37 11.41 5.11
C VAL A 162 -3.05 12.73 5.43
N ARG A 163 -4.17 12.98 4.73
CA ARG A 163 -4.96 14.22 4.78
C ARG A 163 -6.48 14.01 4.71
N ALA A 164 -6.95 12.81 4.37
CA ALA A 164 -8.34 12.41 4.42
C ALA A 164 -8.52 11.35 5.52
N LEU A 165 -9.28 11.68 6.56
CA LEU A 165 -9.43 10.82 7.75
C LEU A 165 -10.86 10.84 8.25
N ASP A 166 -11.41 9.66 8.50
CA ASP A 166 -12.63 9.51 9.29
C ASP A 166 -12.36 9.83 10.77
N PRO A 167 -13.39 10.22 11.57
CA PRO A 167 -13.21 10.57 12.97
C PRO A 167 -12.51 9.48 13.79
N GLU A 168 -12.91 8.21 13.65
CA GLU A 168 -12.32 7.11 14.41
C GLU A 168 -10.86 6.83 14.03
N GLU A 169 -10.48 7.05 12.77
CA GLU A 169 -9.08 6.94 12.36
C GLU A 169 -8.22 7.99 13.06
N ARG A 170 -8.72 9.23 13.18
CA ARG A 170 -8.02 10.32 13.90
C ARG A 170 -7.83 9.97 15.37
N ASP A 171 -8.88 9.44 16.01
CA ASP A 171 -8.85 9.04 17.41
C ASP A 171 -7.85 7.91 17.62
N PHE A 172 -7.90 6.87 16.79
CA PHE A 172 -6.97 5.74 16.87
C PHE A 172 -5.51 6.16 16.66
N ILE A 173 -5.23 7.04 15.69
CA ILE A 173 -3.90 7.62 15.47
C ILE A 173 -3.40 8.33 16.74
N ALA A 174 -4.25 9.16 17.36
CA ALA A 174 -3.90 9.94 18.55
C ALA A 174 -3.66 9.05 19.77
N GLU A 175 -4.55 8.09 20.02
CA GLU A 175 -4.47 7.13 21.13
C GLU A 175 -3.21 6.27 21.05
N ASN A 176 -2.87 5.80 19.84
CA ASN A 176 -1.73 4.91 19.62
C ASN A 176 -0.43 5.66 19.28
N LYS A 177 -0.47 7.00 19.22
CA LYS A 177 0.67 7.86 18.90
C LYS A 177 1.36 7.47 17.59
N ILE A 178 0.56 7.14 16.58
CA ILE A 178 1.07 6.78 15.26
C ILE A 178 1.73 8.02 14.64
N ARG A 179 2.96 7.84 14.15
CA ARG A 179 3.76 8.92 13.60
C ARG A 179 3.16 9.38 12.27
N ARG A 180 3.22 10.70 12.03
CA ARG A 180 2.69 11.32 10.83
C ARG A 180 3.70 12.29 10.21
N VAL A 181 3.85 12.21 8.91
CA VAL A 181 4.58 13.16 8.07
C VAL A 181 3.59 13.76 7.09
N SER A 182 3.36 15.06 7.19
CA SER A 182 2.44 15.76 6.29
C SER A 182 3.00 15.88 4.86
N VAL A 183 2.13 16.18 3.89
CA VAL A 183 2.54 16.49 2.51
C VAL A 183 3.59 17.61 2.47
N ALA A 184 3.44 18.66 3.29
CA ALA A 184 4.41 19.74 3.37
C ALA A 184 5.78 19.29 3.89
N GLN A 185 5.81 18.34 4.84
CA GLN A 185 7.05 17.77 5.35
C GLN A 185 7.71 16.81 4.35
N LEU A 186 6.95 16.16 3.46
CA LEU A 186 7.50 15.30 2.40
C LEU A 186 8.37 16.06 1.38
N ALA A 187 8.25 17.39 1.31
CA ALA A 187 9.15 18.22 0.51
C ALA A 187 10.61 18.15 1.00
N ASP A 188 10.82 17.80 2.29
CA ASP A 188 12.13 17.47 2.84
C ASP A 188 12.21 15.97 3.17
N PRO A 189 12.91 15.15 2.35
CA PRO A 189 13.06 13.73 2.60
C PRO A 189 13.66 13.38 3.97
N ALA A 190 14.43 14.30 4.58
CA ALA A 190 14.98 14.09 5.92
C ALA A 190 13.89 13.92 6.98
N ALA A 191 12.77 14.62 6.85
CA ALA A 191 11.65 14.51 7.80
C ALA A 191 11.07 13.09 7.84
N LEU A 192 10.92 12.45 6.68
CA LEU A 192 10.44 11.06 6.61
C LEU A 192 11.50 10.08 7.14
N VAL A 193 12.77 10.29 6.79
CA VAL A 193 13.88 9.48 7.29
C VAL A 193 13.99 9.53 8.81
N GLU A 194 13.85 10.72 9.42
CA GLU A 194 13.86 10.91 10.87
C GLU A 194 12.66 10.23 11.54
N ALA A 195 11.46 10.36 10.96
CA ALA A 195 10.26 9.70 11.46
C ALA A 195 10.45 8.17 11.50
N VAL A 196 10.99 7.58 10.42
CA VAL A 196 11.30 6.14 10.37
C VAL A 196 12.43 5.77 11.32
N ALA A 197 13.51 6.54 11.39
CA ALA A 197 14.64 6.27 12.30
C ALA A 197 14.19 6.22 13.77
N SER A 198 13.21 7.05 14.15
CA SER A 198 12.66 7.10 15.51
C SER A 198 11.83 5.87 15.90
N THR A 199 11.52 4.97 14.96
CA THR A 199 10.92 3.65 15.25
C THR A 199 11.96 2.64 15.74
N GLY A 200 13.24 2.89 15.49
CA GLY A 200 14.34 1.95 15.74
C GLY A 200 14.51 0.87 14.67
N ALA A 201 13.76 0.94 13.57
CA ALA A 201 13.83 -0.01 12.47
C ALA A 201 15.16 0.09 11.68
N SER A 202 15.61 -1.06 11.16
CA SER A 202 16.69 -1.15 10.19
C SER A 202 16.20 -1.52 8.78
N MET A 203 14.96 -2.01 8.69
CA MET A 203 14.29 -2.37 7.45
C MET A 203 13.03 -1.53 7.27
N VAL A 204 12.72 -1.17 6.02
CA VAL A 204 11.46 -0.51 5.66
C VAL A 204 10.67 -1.35 4.67
N TYR A 205 9.36 -1.41 4.89
CA TYR A 205 8.40 -1.76 3.86
C TYR A 205 7.68 -0.47 3.45
N ILE A 206 7.67 -0.16 2.16
CA ILE A 206 7.02 1.04 1.62
C ILE A 206 5.72 0.61 0.95
N HIS A 207 4.60 1.01 1.53
CA HIS A 207 3.33 1.02 0.84
C HIS A 207 3.18 2.37 0.13
N LEU A 208 2.98 2.34 -1.18
CA LEU A 208 2.70 3.50 -2.02
C LEU A 208 1.29 3.37 -2.60
N ASP A 209 0.32 3.96 -1.91
CA ASP A 209 -0.93 4.33 -2.55
C ASP A 209 -0.66 5.52 -3.47
N LEU A 210 -1.01 5.38 -4.74
CA LEU A 210 -0.77 6.43 -5.73
C LEU A 210 -1.65 7.67 -5.51
N ASP A 211 -2.73 7.61 -4.73
CA ASP A 211 -3.55 8.78 -4.43
C ASP A 211 -2.92 9.74 -3.40
N VAL A 212 -1.77 9.36 -2.81
CA VAL A 212 -0.89 10.28 -2.09
C VAL A 212 -0.41 11.42 -3.00
N ILE A 213 -0.33 11.17 -4.31
CA ILE A 213 0.11 12.13 -5.33
C ILE A 213 -1.03 13.08 -5.66
N ASP A 214 -0.72 14.36 -5.84
CA ASP A 214 -1.76 15.33 -6.22
C ASP A 214 -2.38 14.96 -7.59
N PRO A 215 -3.73 14.94 -7.71
CA PRO A 215 -4.42 14.54 -8.94
C PRO A 215 -4.16 15.47 -10.13
N GLY A 216 -3.52 16.63 -9.91
CA GLY A 216 -2.95 17.47 -10.96
C GLY A 216 -1.82 16.81 -11.75
N TYR A 217 -1.10 15.84 -11.15
CA TYR A 217 0.00 15.12 -11.80
C TYR A 217 -0.38 13.72 -12.27
N LEU A 218 -1.24 13.00 -11.55
CA LEU A 218 -1.65 11.64 -11.86
C LEU A 218 -3.17 11.51 -11.75
N ARG A 219 -3.86 11.09 -12.82
CA ARG A 219 -5.33 11.09 -12.89
C ARG A 219 -5.95 9.71 -12.79
N GLY A 220 -5.19 8.66 -13.13
CA GLY A 220 -5.61 7.27 -13.04
C GLY A 220 -5.69 6.74 -11.61
N LEU A 221 -6.41 7.43 -10.73
CA LEU A 221 -6.55 7.12 -9.31
C LEU A 221 -7.96 6.60 -8.99
N SER A 222 -8.06 5.69 -8.02
CA SER A 222 -9.36 5.21 -7.52
C SER A 222 -10.09 6.24 -6.64
N PHE A 223 -9.34 6.93 -5.78
CA PHE A 223 -9.81 7.89 -4.77
C PHE A 223 -8.95 9.16 -4.73
N PRO A 224 -8.97 10.00 -5.77
CA PRO A 224 -8.10 11.18 -5.82
C PRO A 224 -8.45 12.19 -4.72
N GLU A 225 -7.47 12.53 -3.89
CA GLU A 225 -7.58 13.59 -2.88
C GLU A 225 -6.76 14.83 -3.28
N PRO A 226 -7.31 16.06 -3.20
CA PRO A 226 -6.57 17.27 -3.57
C PRO A 226 -5.44 17.59 -2.59
N ALA A 227 -4.52 18.48 -2.99
CA ALA A 227 -3.38 18.92 -2.18
C ALA A 227 -2.45 17.77 -1.78
N GLY A 228 -2.22 16.86 -2.73
CA GLY A 228 -1.31 15.73 -2.59
C GLY A 228 0.15 16.12 -2.80
N ALA A 229 1.03 15.13 -2.72
CA ALA A 229 2.45 15.32 -2.93
C ALA A 229 2.80 15.48 -4.42
N GLU A 230 3.85 16.25 -4.69
CA GLU A 230 4.45 16.27 -6.01
C GLU A 230 5.24 14.97 -6.27
N PRO A 231 5.27 14.47 -7.52
CA PRO A 231 6.01 13.26 -7.88
C PRO A 231 7.47 13.25 -7.44
N ASP A 232 8.15 14.40 -7.54
CA ASP A 232 9.57 14.52 -7.18
C ASP A 232 9.80 14.44 -5.65
N HIS A 233 8.83 14.86 -4.83
CA HIS A 233 8.90 14.68 -3.37
C HIS A 233 8.76 13.21 -2.97
N ILE A 234 7.82 12.47 -3.59
CA ILE A 234 7.67 11.03 -3.36
C ILE A 234 8.93 10.28 -3.80
N ARG A 235 9.47 10.61 -4.99
CA ARG A 235 10.72 10.03 -5.48
C ARG A 235 11.85 10.26 -4.48
N ALA A 236 12.07 11.50 -4.06
CA ALA A 236 13.16 11.86 -3.16
C ALA A 236 12.99 11.19 -1.78
N ALA A 237 11.76 11.04 -1.30
CA ALA A 237 11.45 10.30 -0.07
C ALA A 237 11.82 8.81 -0.18
N ILE A 238 11.43 8.13 -1.26
CA ILE A 238 11.79 6.72 -1.51
C ILE A 238 13.31 6.55 -1.64
N GLU A 239 13.98 7.44 -2.39
CA GLU A 239 15.44 7.42 -2.54
C GLU A 239 16.15 7.62 -1.19
N ALA A 240 15.69 8.56 -0.35
CA ALA A 240 16.28 8.82 0.95
C ALA A 240 16.07 7.65 1.94
N LEU A 241 14.87 7.04 1.94
CA LEU A 241 14.58 5.86 2.74
C LEU A 241 15.47 4.67 2.34
N THR A 242 15.54 4.38 1.05
CA THR A 242 16.34 3.24 0.54
C THR A 242 17.85 3.46 0.63
N ALA A 243 18.31 4.71 0.71
CA ALA A 243 19.69 5.03 1.03
C ALA A 243 20.04 4.82 2.51
N ARG A 244 19.06 4.94 3.42
CA ARG A 244 19.27 4.88 4.87
C ARG A 244 18.92 3.52 5.51
N PHE A 245 17.97 2.80 4.95
CA PHE A 245 17.41 1.56 5.50
C PHE A 245 17.44 0.44 4.45
N GLY A 246 17.44 -0.81 4.91
CA GLY A 246 17.23 -1.94 4.00
C GLY A 246 15.78 -1.96 3.52
N LEU A 247 15.56 -2.23 2.23
CA LEU A 247 14.21 -2.33 1.66
C LEU A 247 13.70 -3.78 1.76
N ALA A 248 12.73 -4.02 2.64
CA ALA A 248 12.07 -5.32 2.77
C ALA A 248 11.03 -5.54 1.66
N GLY A 249 10.31 -4.49 1.30
CA GLY A 249 9.34 -4.54 0.21
C GLY A 249 8.82 -3.19 -0.22
N LEU A 250 8.22 -3.17 -1.41
CA LEU A 250 7.53 -2.05 -2.01
C LEU A 250 6.20 -2.56 -2.58
N GLY A 251 5.09 -2.02 -2.08
CA GLY A 251 3.75 -2.22 -2.65
C GLY A 251 3.30 -0.96 -3.37
N ILE A 252 2.71 -1.09 -4.56
CA ILE A 252 2.19 0.05 -5.34
C ILE A 252 0.74 -0.22 -5.69
N THR A 253 -0.20 0.59 -5.20
CA THR A 253 -1.64 0.30 -5.26
C THR A 253 -2.45 1.44 -5.91
N GLU A 254 -3.75 1.20 -6.10
CA GLU A 254 -4.78 2.19 -6.48
C GLU A 254 -4.59 2.90 -7.83
N TYR A 255 -3.80 2.31 -8.74
CA TYR A 255 -3.78 2.73 -10.14
C TYR A 255 -5.02 2.21 -10.87
N ALA A 256 -5.98 3.09 -11.14
CA ALA A 256 -7.23 2.80 -11.83
C ALA A 256 -7.40 3.70 -13.08
N PRO A 257 -6.52 3.62 -14.09
CA PRO A 257 -6.52 4.51 -15.25
C PRO A 257 -7.78 4.36 -16.10
N THR A 258 -8.35 5.50 -16.52
CA THR A 258 -9.40 5.53 -17.55
C THR A 258 -8.84 5.24 -18.93
N VAL A 259 -7.63 5.74 -19.21
CA VAL A 259 -6.87 5.55 -20.43
C VAL A 259 -5.41 5.44 -20.03
N LEU A 260 -4.69 4.47 -20.60
CA LEU A 260 -3.24 4.37 -20.43
C LEU A 260 -2.57 5.47 -21.24
N SER A 261 -1.73 6.29 -20.61
CA SER A 261 -1.12 7.45 -21.25
C SER A 261 0.38 7.53 -20.97
N ALA A 262 1.14 7.85 -22.02
CA ALA A 262 2.59 8.08 -21.89
C ALA A 262 2.94 9.25 -20.95
N ALA A 263 1.98 10.14 -20.66
CA ALA A 263 2.15 11.21 -19.70
C ALA A 263 2.18 10.67 -18.26
N GLU A 264 1.22 9.82 -17.91
CA GLU A 264 1.19 9.15 -16.60
C GLU A 264 2.33 8.16 -16.45
N ASP A 265 2.70 7.44 -17.52
CA ASP A 265 3.86 6.54 -17.51
C ASP A 265 5.14 7.28 -17.12
N ARG A 266 5.34 8.52 -17.62
CA ARG A 266 6.50 9.34 -17.23
C ARG A 266 6.45 9.77 -15.77
N VAL A 267 5.26 10.02 -15.21
CA VAL A 267 5.09 10.37 -13.80
C VAL A 267 5.40 9.15 -12.92
N LEU A 268 4.84 8.00 -13.24
CA LEU A 268 5.07 6.74 -12.54
C LEU A 268 6.54 6.31 -12.62
N ALA A 269 7.14 6.34 -13.82
CA ALA A 269 8.55 6.04 -14.01
C ALA A 269 9.45 6.99 -13.22
N ARG A 270 9.14 8.28 -13.20
CA ARG A 270 9.87 9.28 -12.40
C ARG A 270 9.81 8.94 -10.92
N ILE A 271 8.64 8.65 -10.36
CA ILE A 271 8.47 8.31 -8.94
C ILE A 271 9.28 7.07 -8.57
N LEU A 272 9.23 6.04 -9.42
CA LEU A 272 9.89 4.76 -9.20
C LEU A 272 11.39 4.78 -9.55
N GLY A 273 11.89 5.88 -10.11
CA GLY A 273 13.27 6.02 -10.58
C GLY A 273 13.61 5.05 -11.73
N LEU A 274 12.63 4.76 -12.58
CA LEU A 274 12.75 3.90 -13.76
C LEU A 274 13.20 4.72 -14.99
N PRO A 275 13.87 4.08 -15.96
CA PRO A 275 14.39 4.74 -17.16
C PRO A 275 13.32 5.32 -18.09
#